data_AF-A0A7W0V427-F1
#
_entry.id   AF-A0A7W0V427-F1
#
_cell.length_a   1.000
_cell.length_b   1.000
_cell.length_c   1.000
_cell.angle_alpha   90.00
_cell.angle_beta   90.00
_cell.angle_gamma   90.00
#
_symmetry.space_group_name_H-M   'P 1'
#
loop_
_entity.id
_entity.type
_entity.pdbx_description
1 polymer ?
#
loop_
_entity_poly.entity_id
_entity_poly.type
_entity_poly.pdbx_seq_one_letter_code
_entity_poly.pdbx_strand_id
1 'polypeptide(L)'
;MWQRGWRPSGQSSGGGMSAAFAIRDAMNDIDEAPGKVWFWELERAVIDAGRCVQCGVCVAACPSDSLGIGADDLPTLVKMCTGCSLCWDFCPRGGLRYEALGDLLAGEQTGEQWTLNGGVTANGHSNGNGHRRDTLESARARYTARVKSAIPGVQDGGVVSALLIELLESGTIDGALVAKPSAREPWKGVAHLAQTREDVIACAGSFYNQTLALGHLDLKKYDLPPKPRIALVGTPCE
;
A
#
# COMPACT_ATOMS: atom_id res chain seq x y z
N MET A 1 30.48 -36.54 -24.27
CA MET A 1 31.80 -35.90 -24.06
C MET A 1 31.54 -34.76 -23.08
N TRP A 2 31.99 -34.93 -21.81
CA TRP A 2 31.88 -34.03 -20.64
C TRP A 2 30.44 -33.61 -20.23
N GLN A 3 29.66 -34.26 -19.35
CA GLN A 3 29.87 -34.89 -18.04
C GLN A 3 30.46 -34.00 -16.91
N ARG A 4 29.54 -33.67 -15.99
CA ARG A 4 29.65 -33.64 -14.50
C ARG A 4 30.24 -32.39 -13.81
N GLY A 5 29.42 -31.82 -12.93
CA GLY A 5 29.77 -31.77 -11.51
C GLY A 5 29.78 -30.40 -10.83
N TRP A 6 28.62 -29.93 -10.36
CA TRP A 6 28.45 -29.63 -8.93
C TRP A 6 26.96 -29.71 -8.55
N ARG A 7 26.56 -30.85 -7.99
CA ARG A 7 25.41 -30.96 -7.10
C ARG A 7 25.99 -31.13 -5.69
N PRO A 8 25.70 -30.26 -4.72
CA PRO A 8 25.84 -30.64 -3.33
C PRO A 8 24.69 -31.59 -3.00
N SER A 9 25.01 -32.87 -2.90
CA SER A 9 24.17 -33.88 -2.27
C SER A 9 24.24 -33.74 -0.76
N GLY A 10 23.09 -33.67 -0.09
CA GLY A 10 22.97 -33.90 1.35
C GLY A 10 22.49 -32.71 2.16
N GLN A 11 21.17 -32.69 2.43
CA GLN A 11 20.48 -32.44 3.70
C GLN A 11 21.27 -31.63 4.76
N SER A 12 20.76 -30.53 5.32
CA SER A 12 19.46 -30.40 5.98
C SER A 12 19.12 -28.92 6.22
N SER A 13 17.82 -28.63 6.29
CA SER A 13 17.18 -27.51 7.00
C SER A 13 18.08 -26.37 7.53
N GLY A 14 18.17 -25.29 6.77
CA GLY A 14 18.72 -24.01 7.23
C GLY A 14 18.71 -23.03 6.07
N GLY A 15 17.82 -22.04 6.10
CA GLY A 15 17.72 -21.04 5.04
C GLY A 15 19.01 -20.23 4.96
N GLY A 16 19.88 -20.56 4.01
CA GLY A 16 21.12 -19.82 3.77
C GLY A 16 20.80 -18.43 3.22
N MET A 17 21.19 -17.39 3.95
CA MET A 17 21.25 -16.01 3.46
C MET A 17 22.30 -15.91 2.35
N SER A 18 22.04 -15.06 1.36
CA SER A 18 22.93 -14.90 0.19
C SER A 18 24.33 -14.43 0.60
N ALA A 19 25.33 -14.69 -0.25
CA ALA A 19 26.72 -14.26 -0.06
C ALA A 19 26.90 -12.74 0.16
N ALA A 20 25.88 -11.93 -0.18
CA ALA A 20 25.87 -10.49 0.02
C ALA A 20 25.82 -10.07 1.51
N PHE A 21 25.46 -10.98 2.43
CA PHE A 21 25.24 -10.66 3.84
C PHE A 21 26.34 -11.13 4.80
N ALA A 22 27.39 -11.77 4.27
CA ALA A 22 28.49 -12.33 5.08
C ALA A 22 29.22 -11.27 5.93
N ILE A 23 29.25 -10.00 5.47
CA ILE A 23 29.90 -8.90 6.19
C ILE A 23 29.15 -8.57 7.48
N ARG A 24 27.81 -8.66 7.51
CA ARG A 24 27.01 -8.39 8.71
C ARG A 24 27.23 -9.48 9.76
N ASP A 25 27.17 -10.73 9.35
CA ASP A 25 27.38 -11.87 10.26
C ASP A 25 28.80 -11.85 10.86
N ALA A 26 29.78 -11.31 10.14
CA ALA A 26 31.13 -11.10 10.62
C ALA A 26 31.33 -9.87 11.51
N MET A 27 30.35 -8.93 11.57
CA MET A 27 30.49 -7.63 12.25
C MET A 27 29.44 -7.37 13.34
N ASN A 28 28.54 -8.30 13.64
CA ASN A 28 27.50 -8.13 14.67
C ASN A 28 27.83 -8.93 15.94
N ASP A 29 28.74 -8.39 16.76
CA ASP A 29 28.95 -8.84 18.16
C ASP A 29 27.92 -8.23 19.14
N ILE A 30 26.79 -7.74 18.62
CA ILE A 30 25.72 -7.12 19.40
C ILE A 30 24.36 -7.71 18.99
N ASP A 31 23.51 -7.92 19.99
CA ASP A 31 22.12 -8.27 19.75
C ASP A 31 21.41 -7.12 19.03
N GLU A 32 20.70 -7.46 17.96
CA GLU A 32 19.96 -6.49 17.18
C GLU A 32 18.81 -5.90 18.00
N ALA A 33 18.69 -4.56 18.00
CA ALA A 33 17.58 -3.90 18.67
C ALA A 33 16.23 -4.38 18.08
N PRO A 34 15.24 -4.71 18.93
CA PRO A 34 13.94 -5.18 18.46
C PRO A 34 13.25 -4.12 17.60
N GLY A 35 12.47 -4.57 16.60
CA GLY A 35 11.67 -3.70 15.73
C GLY A 35 12.43 -3.05 14.56
N LYS A 36 13.70 -3.38 14.34
CA LYS A 36 14.43 -2.86 13.18
C LYS A 36 14.01 -3.53 11.87
N VAL A 37 14.02 -2.71 10.83
CA VAL A 37 13.71 -3.11 9.46
C VAL A 37 14.82 -2.64 8.57
N TRP A 38 15.45 -3.59 7.91
CA TRP A 38 16.60 -3.32 7.09
C TRP A 38 16.28 -3.52 5.63
N PHE A 39 17.16 -3.02 4.78
CA PHE A 39 16.97 -3.09 3.34
C PHE A 39 16.83 -4.53 2.82
N TRP A 40 17.53 -5.52 3.38
CA TRP A 40 17.43 -6.90 2.92
C TRP A 40 16.05 -7.54 3.12
N GLU A 41 15.26 -7.06 4.09
CA GLU A 41 13.86 -7.48 4.23
C GLU A 41 13.08 -7.05 2.97
N LEU A 42 13.27 -5.79 2.54
CA LEU A 42 12.67 -5.25 1.33
C LEU A 42 13.18 -5.95 0.08
N GLU A 43 14.50 -6.15 -0.02
CA GLU A 43 15.15 -6.85 -1.12
C GLU A 43 14.53 -8.23 -1.29
N ARG A 44 14.42 -9.02 -0.22
CA ARG A 44 13.80 -10.35 -0.27
C ARG A 44 12.32 -10.31 -0.64
N ALA A 45 11.54 -9.39 -0.06
CA ALA A 45 10.09 -9.35 -0.23
C ALA A 45 9.63 -8.73 -1.57
N VAL A 46 10.48 -7.92 -2.19
CA VAL A 46 10.13 -7.13 -3.38
C VAL A 46 11.07 -7.40 -4.55
N ILE A 47 12.39 -7.35 -4.34
CA ILE A 47 13.37 -7.48 -5.41
C ILE A 47 13.52 -8.96 -5.80
N ASP A 48 13.90 -9.82 -4.86
CA ASP A 48 14.05 -11.27 -5.09
C ASP A 48 12.72 -11.93 -5.50
N ALA A 49 11.60 -11.38 -5.02
CA ALA A 49 10.26 -11.81 -5.38
C ALA A 49 9.81 -11.34 -6.79
N GLY A 50 10.64 -10.57 -7.52
CA GLY A 50 10.32 -10.06 -8.87
C GLY A 50 9.18 -9.04 -8.89
N ARG A 51 8.92 -8.34 -7.78
CA ARG A 51 7.83 -7.37 -7.63
C ARG A 51 8.28 -5.92 -7.77
N CYS A 52 9.59 -5.67 -7.80
CA CYS A 52 10.17 -4.34 -7.98
C CYS A 52 9.70 -3.72 -9.31
N VAL A 53 9.31 -2.45 -9.27
CA VAL A 53 8.90 -1.67 -10.45
C VAL A 53 9.91 -0.57 -10.79
N GLN A 54 11.13 -0.65 -10.23
CA GLN A 54 12.26 0.25 -10.50
C GLN A 54 11.94 1.76 -10.34
N CYS A 55 11.05 2.10 -9.42
CA CYS A 55 10.64 3.51 -9.17
C CYS A 55 11.70 4.36 -8.42
N GLY A 56 12.75 3.75 -7.87
CA GLY A 56 13.83 4.46 -7.17
C GLY A 56 13.49 5.06 -5.80
N VAL A 57 12.23 4.97 -5.32
CA VAL A 57 11.80 5.64 -4.09
C VAL A 57 12.57 5.18 -2.83
N CYS A 58 13.00 3.91 -2.80
CA CYS A 58 13.78 3.37 -1.68
C CYS A 58 15.16 4.04 -1.57
N VAL A 59 15.81 4.32 -2.70
CA VAL A 59 17.09 5.06 -2.76
C VAL A 59 16.87 6.49 -2.29
N ALA A 60 15.85 7.16 -2.82
CA ALA A 60 15.52 8.53 -2.43
C ALA A 60 15.15 8.69 -0.94
N ALA A 61 14.47 7.69 -0.37
CA ALA A 61 14.04 7.70 1.02
C ALA A 61 15.14 7.31 2.02
N CYS A 62 16.32 6.86 1.56
CA CYS A 62 17.37 6.39 2.45
C CYS A 62 18.10 7.57 3.12
N PRO A 63 17.93 7.80 4.45
CA PRO A 63 18.48 8.98 5.10
C PRO A 63 20.00 8.92 5.26
N SER A 64 20.57 7.71 5.23
CA SER A 64 22.01 7.48 5.32
C SER A 64 22.68 7.34 3.95
N ASP A 65 21.93 7.52 2.85
CA ASP A 65 22.42 7.35 1.48
C ASP A 65 23.18 6.02 1.30
N SER A 66 22.60 4.97 1.90
CA SER A 66 23.18 3.62 1.93
C SER A 66 22.72 2.76 0.76
N LEU A 67 21.75 3.22 0.00
CA LEU A 67 21.18 2.52 -1.15
C LEU A 67 21.60 3.21 -2.43
N GLY A 68 21.99 2.43 -3.42
CA GLY A 68 22.31 2.88 -4.77
C GLY A 68 21.60 2.00 -5.80
N ILE A 69 21.90 2.23 -7.08
CA ILE A 69 21.41 1.41 -8.19
C ILE A 69 22.55 0.54 -8.71
N GLY A 70 22.32 -0.78 -8.73
CA GLY A 70 23.27 -1.76 -9.27
C GLY A 70 23.33 -1.74 -10.80
N ALA A 71 24.24 -2.55 -11.36
CA ALA A 71 24.38 -2.69 -12.81
C ALA A 71 23.19 -3.39 -13.49
N ASP A 72 22.30 -3.99 -12.70
CA ASP A 72 21.06 -4.65 -13.09
C ASP A 72 19.83 -3.73 -12.99
N ASP A 73 20.05 -2.42 -12.79
CA ASP A 73 19.02 -1.40 -12.54
C ASP A 73 18.14 -1.69 -11.30
N LEU A 74 18.63 -2.53 -10.38
CA LEU A 74 17.95 -2.83 -9.12
C LEU A 74 18.58 -2.06 -7.95
N PRO A 75 17.78 -1.65 -6.94
CA PRO A 75 18.32 -1.08 -5.71
C PRO A 75 19.27 -2.06 -5.03
N THR A 76 20.43 -1.58 -4.59
CA THR A 76 21.44 -2.39 -3.89
C THR A 76 22.06 -1.61 -2.73
N LEU A 77 22.61 -2.32 -1.76
CA LEU A 77 23.27 -1.72 -0.62
C LEU A 77 24.70 -1.28 -1.00
N VAL A 78 24.97 0.02 -0.95
CA VAL A 78 26.28 0.61 -1.28
C VAL A 78 27.04 1.16 -0.07
N LYS A 79 26.36 1.36 1.06
CA LYS A 79 26.96 1.69 2.37
C LYS A 79 26.23 0.95 3.48
N MET A 80 26.61 1.19 4.74
CA MET A 80 25.98 0.55 5.89
C MET A 80 24.51 0.98 6.06
N CYS A 81 23.57 0.04 6.01
CA CYS A 81 22.17 0.28 6.36
C CYS A 81 22.06 0.50 7.88
N THR A 82 21.21 1.42 8.32
CA THR A 82 20.97 1.69 9.75
C THR A 82 19.77 0.93 10.34
N GLY A 83 19.00 0.25 9.48
CA GLY A 83 17.79 -0.47 9.86
C GLY A 83 16.59 0.44 10.18
N CYS A 84 16.48 1.58 9.49
CA CYS A 84 15.50 2.64 9.76
C CYS A 84 14.11 2.47 9.10
N SER A 85 13.83 1.34 8.45
CA SER A 85 12.55 1.02 7.76
C SER A 85 12.09 1.87 6.57
N LEU A 86 12.56 3.11 6.39
CA LEU A 86 11.99 4.05 5.40
C LEU A 86 11.94 3.49 3.97
N CYS A 87 12.98 2.77 3.53
CA CYS A 87 12.98 2.14 2.21
C CYS A 87 11.80 1.17 1.99
N TRP A 88 11.37 0.47 3.05
CA TRP A 88 10.20 -0.39 3.02
C TRP A 88 8.92 0.43 3.04
N ASP A 89 8.81 1.39 3.95
CA ASP A 89 7.58 2.16 4.19
C ASP A 89 7.17 2.96 2.95
N PHE A 90 8.15 3.47 2.19
CA PHE A 90 7.90 4.17 0.94
C PHE A 90 7.76 3.25 -0.26
N CYS A 91 8.15 1.96 -0.17
CA CYS A 91 8.06 1.07 -1.32
C CYS A 91 6.59 0.75 -1.63
N PRO A 92 6.06 1.12 -2.80
CA PRO A 92 4.67 0.82 -3.17
C PRO A 92 4.41 -0.69 -3.36
N ARG A 93 5.48 -1.49 -3.37
CA ARG A 93 5.46 -2.95 -3.51
C ARG A 93 5.81 -3.68 -2.19
N GLY A 94 6.37 -2.97 -1.21
CA GLY A 94 6.73 -3.51 0.11
C GLY A 94 5.50 -3.94 0.89
N GLY A 95 4.39 -3.20 0.74
CA GLY A 95 3.15 -3.47 1.47
C GLY A 95 3.22 -3.03 2.94
N LEU A 96 2.11 -3.15 3.64
CA LEU A 96 2.02 -2.79 5.06
C LEU A 96 2.82 -3.77 5.92
N ARG A 97 3.56 -3.24 6.90
CA ARG A 97 4.18 -4.01 7.99
C ARG A 97 3.10 -4.48 8.97
N TYR A 98 2.40 -5.56 8.63
CA TYR A 98 1.33 -6.08 9.49
C TYR A 98 1.84 -6.53 10.87
N GLU A 99 3.14 -6.82 11.02
CA GLU A 99 3.77 -7.10 12.31
C GLU A 99 4.04 -5.84 13.15
N ALA A 100 4.38 -4.70 12.51
CA ALA A 100 4.57 -3.42 13.22
C ALA A 100 3.24 -2.76 13.63
N LEU A 101 2.14 -3.25 13.07
CA LEU A 101 0.79 -2.79 13.36
C LEU A 101 0.36 -3.03 14.81
N GLY A 102 0.84 -4.13 15.42
CA GLY A 102 0.56 -4.45 16.82
C GLY A 102 1.01 -3.35 17.76
N ASP A 103 2.21 -2.81 17.53
CA ASP A 103 2.83 -1.80 18.40
C ASP A 103 2.28 -0.38 18.12
N LEU A 104 2.00 -0.05 16.86
CA LEU A 104 1.41 1.23 16.45
C LEU A 104 -0.07 1.39 16.88
N LEU A 105 -0.81 0.28 16.97
CA LEU A 105 -2.21 0.27 17.40
C LEU A 105 -2.41 -0.08 18.88
N ALA A 106 -1.38 -0.57 19.56
CA ALA A 106 -1.32 -0.62 21.01
C ALA A 106 -1.05 0.78 21.57
N GLY A 107 -1.81 1.78 21.09
CA GLY A 107 -1.74 3.16 21.55
C GLY A 107 -1.65 3.22 23.07
N GLU A 108 -0.98 4.27 23.55
CA GLU A 108 -0.91 4.60 24.97
C GLU A 108 -2.28 4.32 25.61
N GLN A 109 -2.29 3.70 26.80
CA GLN A 109 -3.48 3.27 27.53
C GLN A 109 -4.33 4.48 28.00
N THR A 110 -4.62 5.43 27.13
CA THR A 110 -5.60 6.47 27.33
C THR A 110 -6.94 5.82 27.05
N GLY A 111 -7.70 5.56 28.11
CA GLY A 111 -8.95 4.77 28.13
C GLY A 111 -10.12 5.30 27.30
N GLU A 112 -9.88 5.98 26.18
CA GLU A 112 -10.87 6.39 25.20
C GLU A 112 -10.72 5.53 23.95
N GLN A 113 -11.41 4.39 23.97
CA GLN A 113 -11.46 3.44 22.87
C GLN A 113 -12.39 3.94 21.75
N TRP A 114 -11.84 4.67 20.77
CA TRP A 114 -12.57 5.06 19.57
C TRP A 114 -12.70 3.86 18.61
N THR A 115 -13.74 3.06 18.77
CA THR A 115 -14.06 1.95 17.86
C THR A 115 -15.02 2.40 16.77
N LEU A 116 -14.51 2.60 15.56
CA LEU A 116 -15.33 2.54 14.36
C LEU A 116 -15.64 1.05 14.11
N ASN A 117 -16.86 0.63 14.43
CA ASN A 117 -17.42 -0.73 14.27
C ASN A 117 -16.76 -1.86 15.12
N GLY A 118 -16.92 -1.83 16.44
CA GLY A 118 -16.88 -3.04 17.29
C GLY A 118 -15.61 -3.90 17.17
N GLY A 119 -14.44 -3.26 17.16
CA GLY A 119 -13.16 -3.91 16.92
C GLY A 119 -12.82 -5.05 17.88
N VAL A 120 -12.35 -6.15 17.30
CA VAL A 120 -11.76 -7.33 17.96
C VAL A 120 -10.79 -6.90 19.07
N THR A 121 -10.96 -7.41 20.28
CA THR A 121 -10.04 -7.16 21.40
C THR A 121 -8.63 -7.61 21.01
N ALA A 122 -7.63 -6.76 21.26
CA ALA A 122 -6.21 -7.09 21.08
C ALA A 122 -5.71 -8.05 22.18
N ASN A 123 -6.48 -9.08 22.52
CA ASN A 123 -6.05 -10.10 23.47
C ASN A 123 -5.50 -11.32 22.73
N GLY A 124 -4.48 -11.08 21.90
CA GLY A 124 -3.62 -12.11 21.35
C GLY A 124 -2.26 -12.06 22.04
N HIS A 125 -2.18 -12.45 23.32
CA HIS A 125 -0.89 -12.78 23.90
C HIS A 125 -0.32 -13.96 23.08
N SER A 126 0.76 -13.71 22.34
CA SER A 126 1.47 -14.76 21.64
C SER A 126 2.37 -15.50 22.63
N ASN A 127 1.83 -16.56 23.25
CA ASN A 127 2.66 -17.50 24.00
C ASN A 127 3.46 -18.32 22.98
N GLY A 128 4.65 -17.82 22.61
CA GLY A 128 5.85 -18.55 22.13
C GLY A 128 5.77 -19.56 20.98
N ASN A 129 4.59 -19.99 20.53
CA ASN A 129 4.40 -21.00 19.51
C ASN A 129 2.92 -21.02 19.08
N GLY A 130 2.47 -20.02 18.32
CA GLY A 130 1.03 -19.87 18.09
C GLY A 130 0.64 -18.93 16.96
N HIS A 131 0.34 -19.50 15.80
CA HIS A 131 -0.70 -19.04 14.87
C HIS A 131 -0.53 -17.64 14.25
N ARG A 132 0.34 -17.56 13.24
CA ARG A 132 0.42 -16.49 12.20
C ARG A 132 -0.86 -16.32 11.36
N ARG A 133 -2.03 -16.85 11.79
CA ARG A 133 -3.28 -16.80 11.02
C ARG A 133 -4.17 -15.61 11.38
N ASP A 134 -3.92 -14.95 12.51
CA ASP A 134 -4.84 -13.94 13.05
C ASP A 134 -4.50 -12.49 12.64
N THR A 135 -3.32 -12.25 12.06
CA THR A 135 -2.90 -10.89 11.66
C THR A 135 -3.66 -10.38 10.45
N LEU A 136 -3.96 -11.24 9.47
CA LEU A 136 -4.65 -10.83 8.24
C LEU A 136 -6.15 -10.59 8.48
N GLU A 137 -6.80 -11.41 9.31
CA GLU A 137 -8.19 -11.20 9.73
C GLU A 137 -8.32 -9.97 10.64
N SER A 138 -7.39 -9.79 11.59
CA SER A 138 -7.25 -8.56 12.38
C SER A 138 -7.09 -7.32 11.49
N ALA A 139 -6.21 -7.37 10.49
CA ALA A 139 -6.00 -6.28 9.55
C ALA A 139 -7.26 -6.04 8.70
N ARG A 140 -7.93 -7.09 8.20
CA ARG A 140 -9.18 -6.96 7.45
C ARG A 140 -10.27 -6.31 8.29
N ALA A 141 -10.48 -6.75 9.52
CA ALA A 141 -11.51 -6.18 10.40
C ALA A 141 -11.25 -4.71 10.74
N ARG A 142 -9.98 -4.28 10.78
CA ARG A 142 -9.58 -2.91 11.16
C ARG A 142 -9.42 -1.95 9.98
N TYR A 143 -9.01 -2.43 8.81
CA TYR A 143 -8.75 -1.63 7.61
C TYR A 143 -9.83 -1.71 6.54
N THR A 144 -10.89 -2.49 6.77
CA THR A 144 -12.05 -2.46 5.87
C THR A 144 -13.11 -1.55 6.46
N ALA A 145 -13.45 -0.51 5.71
CA ALA A 145 -14.65 0.27 5.95
C ALA A 145 -15.68 -0.14 4.88
N ARG A 146 -16.90 -0.47 5.31
CA ARG A 146 -18.00 -0.86 4.42
C ARG A 146 -19.24 -0.07 4.78
N VAL A 147 -19.89 0.46 3.75
CA VAL A 147 -21.17 1.16 3.90
C VAL A 147 -22.27 0.16 4.25
N LYS A 148 -23.19 0.55 5.13
CA LYS A 148 -24.32 -0.32 5.52
C LYS A 148 -25.26 -0.56 4.34
N SER A 149 -25.54 0.48 3.57
CA SER A 149 -26.40 0.42 2.39
C SER A 149 -25.55 0.11 1.17
N ALA A 150 -25.77 -1.07 0.56
CA ALA A 150 -25.01 -1.47 -0.62
C ALA A 150 -25.19 -0.46 -1.77
N ILE A 151 -24.07 -0.04 -2.35
CA ILE A 151 -24.05 0.80 -3.55
C ILE A 151 -23.65 -0.10 -4.73
N PRO A 152 -24.46 -0.18 -5.80
CA PRO A 152 -24.13 -1.00 -6.96
C PRO A 152 -22.81 -0.57 -7.61
N GLY A 153 -22.04 -1.55 -8.11
CA GLY A 153 -20.84 -1.30 -8.93
C GLY A 153 -19.58 -0.88 -8.17
N VAL A 154 -19.62 -0.73 -6.84
CA VAL A 154 -18.41 -0.37 -6.06
C VAL A 154 -17.38 -1.50 -6.03
N GLN A 155 -16.10 -1.14 -5.98
CA GLN A 155 -15.00 -2.12 -5.96
C GLN A 155 -14.90 -2.88 -4.63
N ASP A 156 -14.95 -2.15 -3.51
CA ASP A 156 -14.71 -2.71 -2.17
C ASP A 156 -15.90 -2.49 -1.22
N GLY A 157 -15.73 -1.61 -0.24
CA GLY A 157 -16.72 -1.29 0.78
C GLY A 157 -17.62 -0.10 0.44
N GLY A 158 -17.48 0.51 -0.74
CA GLY A 158 -18.32 1.62 -1.22
C GLY A 158 -18.16 2.95 -0.47
N VAL A 159 -17.15 3.08 0.39
CA VAL A 159 -16.95 4.25 1.27
C VAL A 159 -16.77 5.55 0.49
N VAL A 160 -15.93 5.53 -0.56
CA VAL A 160 -15.67 6.72 -1.38
C VAL A 160 -16.97 7.19 -2.04
N SER A 161 -17.71 6.28 -2.69
CA SER A 161 -18.99 6.61 -3.32
C SER A 161 -20.01 7.14 -2.32
N ALA A 162 -20.17 6.51 -1.14
CA ALA A 162 -21.09 7.00 -0.13
C ALA A 162 -20.71 8.39 0.40
N LEU A 163 -19.42 8.63 0.63
CA LEU A 163 -18.93 9.94 1.07
C LEU A 163 -19.23 11.03 0.03
N LEU A 164 -18.94 10.77 -1.24
CA LEU A 164 -19.25 11.72 -2.32
C LEU A 164 -20.74 12.00 -2.43
N ILE A 165 -21.58 10.97 -2.35
CA ILE A 165 -23.04 11.10 -2.38
C ILE A 165 -23.52 12.01 -1.24
N GLU A 166 -23.08 11.75 -0.01
CA GLU A 166 -23.46 12.57 1.16
C GLU A 166 -22.99 14.03 1.01
N LEU A 167 -21.76 14.24 0.52
CA LEU A 167 -21.21 15.58 0.31
C LEU A 167 -21.96 16.36 -0.79
N LEU A 168 -22.42 15.68 -1.83
CA LEU A 168 -23.26 16.28 -2.89
C LEU A 168 -24.67 16.58 -2.36
N GLU A 169 -25.30 15.63 -1.67
CA GLU A 169 -26.68 15.78 -1.15
C GLU A 169 -26.80 16.84 -0.06
N SER A 170 -25.78 16.96 0.79
CA SER A 170 -25.68 18.03 1.79
C SER A 170 -25.34 19.40 1.17
N GLY A 171 -24.97 19.44 -0.12
CA GLY A 171 -24.48 20.64 -0.78
C GLY A 171 -23.15 21.13 -0.22
N THR A 172 -22.32 20.23 0.33
CA THR A 172 -20.95 20.56 0.78
C THR A 172 -19.99 20.70 -0.40
N ILE A 173 -20.22 19.94 -1.47
CA ILE A 173 -19.50 20.05 -2.75
C ILE A 173 -20.50 20.26 -3.90
N ASP A 174 -20.04 20.90 -4.97
CA ASP A 174 -20.82 21.19 -6.17
C ASP A 174 -20.56 20.16 -7.30
N GLY A 175 -19.53 19.33 -7.12
CA GLY A 175 -19.18 18.23 -8.01
C GLY A 175 -18.03 17.38 -7.48
N ALA A 176 -17.88 16.18 -8.00
CA ALA A 176 -16.76 15.28 -7.72
C ALA A 176 -16.09 14.85 -9.02
N LEU A 177 -14.82 15.18 -9.19
CA LEU A 177 -14.00 14.70 -10.30
C LEU A 177 -13.64 13.24 -10.03
N VAL A 178 -14.18 12.36 -10.87
CA VAL A 178 -14.08 10.90 -10.79
C VAL A 178 -13.79 10.32 -12.17
N ALA A 179 -13.48 9.02 -12.21
CA ALA A 179 -13.39 8.26 -13.45
C ALA A 179 -14.75 7.61 -13.78
N LYS A 180 -15.12 7.63 -15.06
CA LYS A 180 -16.34 6.99 -15.60
C LYS A 180 -15.98 6.00 -16.70
N PRO A 181 -16.73 4.90 -16.90
CA PRO A 181 -16.52 4.03 -18.05
C PRO A 181 -16.69 4.79 -19.38
N SER A 182 -15.76 4.58 -20.31
CA SER A 182 -15.87 5.08 -21.68
C SER A 182 -17.03 4.42 -22.41
N ALA A 183 -17.85 5.23 -23.10
CA ALA A 183 -18.91 4.72 -23.96
C ALA A 183 -18.39 4.07 -25.26
N ARG A 184 -17.11 4.31 -25.62
CA ARG A 184 -16.52 3.87 -26.91
C ARG A 184 -15.53 2.73 -26.76
N GLU A 185 -14.81 2.67 -25.65
CA GLU A 185 -13.70 1.75 -25.44
C GLU A 185 -13.94 0.94 -24.16
N PRO A 186 -14.18 -0.38 -24.26
CA PRO A 186 -14.36 -1.23 -23.10
C PRO A 186 -13.20 -1.10 -22.11
N TRP A 187 -13.51 -1.10 -20.81
CA TRP A 187 -12.56 -1.01 -19.69
C TRP A 187 -11.81 0.32 -19.55
N LYS A 188 -11.92 1.25 -20.50
CA LYS A 188 -11.30 2.57 -20.42
C LYS A 188 -12.03 3.48 -19.44
N GLY A 189 -11.32 4.08 -18.51
CA GLY A 189 -11.82 5.18 -17.68
C GLY A 189 -11.63 6.51 -18.40
N VAL A 190 -12.59 7.41 -18.25
CA VAL A 190 -12.50 8.80 -18.71
C VAL A 190 -12.83 9.74 -17.56
N ALA A 191 -12.18 10.90 -17.53
CA ALA A 191 -12.45 11.94 -16.55
C ALA A 191 -13.90 12.42 -16.65
N HIS A 192 -14.58 12.55 -15.52
CA HIS A 192 -15.97 13.01 -15.45
C HIS A 192 -16.21 13.78 -14.15
N LEU A 193 -17.01 14.85 -14.20
CA LEU A 193 -17.48 15.54 -13.00
C LEU A 193 -18.87 15.03 -12.63
N ALA A 194 -18.97 14.23 -11.57
CA ALA A 194 -20.23 13.75 -11.04
C ALA A 194 -20.92 14.84 -10.20
N GLN A 195 -22.19 15.13 -10.48
CA GLN A 195 -22.97 16.17 -9.79
C GLN A 195 -24.20 15.64 -9.04
N THR A 196 -24.54 14.35 -9.17
CA THR A 196 -25.68 13.74 -8.49
C THR A 196 -25.34 12.35 -7.95
N ARG A 197 -26.20 11.83 -7.06
CA ARG A 197 -26.11 10.45 -6.54
C ARG A 197 -26.00 9.42 -7.66
N GLU A 198 -26.91 9.51 -8.63
CA GLU A 198 -27.00 8.56 -9.74
C GLU A 198 -25.74 8.59 -10.61
N ASP A 199 -25.15 9.77 -10.80
CA ASP A 199 -23.93 9.93 -11.57
C ASP A 199 -22.71 9.37 -10.83
N VAL A 200 -22.63 9.54 -9.50
CA VAL A 200 -21.60 8.88 -8.68
C VAL A 200 -21.72 7.36 -8.77
N ILE A 201 -22.94 6.81 -8.72
CA ILE A 201 -23.17 5.36 -8.84
C ILE A 201 -22.76 4.87 -10.24
N ALA A 202 -23.04 5.62 -11.29
CA ALA A 202 -22.63 5.28 -12.66
C ALA A 202 -21.11 5.30 -12.87
N CYS A 203 -20.37 5.97 -11.99
CA CYS A 203 -18.91 6.05 -11.96
C CYS A 203 -18.28 5.05 -10.97
N ALA A 204 -19.07 4.26 -10.25
CA ALA A 204 -18.57 3.36 -9.22
C ALA A 204 -17.66 2.26 -9.81
N GLY A 205 -16.62 1.90 -9.04
CA GLY A 205 -15.65 0.87 -9.40
C GLY A 205 -14.26 1.44 -9.68
N SER A 206 -13.32 0.54 -9.94
CA SER A 206 -11.92 0.90 -10.26
C SER A 206 -11.63 0.66 -11.73
N PHE A 207 -11.06 1.67 -12.39
CA PHE A 207 -10.62 1.60 -13.78
C PHE A 207 -9.09 1.53 -13.82
N TYR A 208 -8.55 0.39 -14.25
CA TYR A 208 -7.10 0.14 -14.24
C TYR A 208 -6.41 0.68 -15.49
N ASN A 209 -6.63 1.96 -15.78
CA ASN A 209 -5.90 2.76 -16.77
C ASN A 209 -5.87 4.22 -16.31
N GLN A 210 -4.96 4.99 -16.91
CA GLN A 210 -4.80 6.40 -16.57
C GLN A 210 -5.85 7.24 -17.30
N THR A 211 -6.63 8.02 -16.54
CA THR A 211 -7.68 8.89 -17.10
C THR A 211 -7.15 10.28 -17.48
N LEU A 212 -5.99 10.66 -16.92
CA LEU A 212 -5.46 12.04 -16.94
C LEU A 212 -6.50 13.04 -16.44
N ALA A 213 -7.13 12.75 -15.29
CA ALA A 213 -8.31 13.44 -14.79
C ALA A 213 -8.16 14.97 -14.75
N LEU A 214 -7.01 15.46 -14.26
CA LEU A 214 -6.73 16.89 -14.15
C LEU A 214 -6.48 17.58 -15.51
N GLY A 215 -5.99 16.85 -16.51
CA GLY A 215 -5.67 17.40 -17.83
C GLY A 215 -6.84 17.36 -18.81
N HIS A 216 -7.78 16.42 -18.63
CA HIS A 216 -8.88 16.20 -19.57
C HIS A 216 -10.22 16.79 -19.14
N LEU A 217 -10.34 17.27 -17.90
CA LEU A 217 -11.59 17.85 -17.43
C LEU A 217 -11.76 19.30 -17.92
N ASP A 218 -12.79 19.53 -18.74
CA ASP A 218 -13.24 20.86 -19.11
C ASP A 218 -14.46 21.25 -18.26
N LEU A 219 -14.21 22.01 -17.18
CA LEU A 219 -15.23 22.45 -16.24
C LEU A 219 -16.31 23.35 -16.89
N LYS A 220 -16.02 23.98 -18.03
CA LYS A 220 -16.97 24.88 -18.71
C LYS A 220 -18.20 24.15 -19.25
N LYS A 221 -18.14 22.82 -19.34
CA LYS A 221 -19.26 21.98 -19.79
C LYS A 221 -20.30 21.72 -18.70
N TYR A 222 -20.01 22.11 -17.47
CA TYR A 222 -20.85 21.85 -16.31
C TYR A 222 -21.45 23.15 -15.80
N ASP A 223 -22.69 23.09 -15.35
CA ASP A 223 -23.33 24.22 -14.67
C ASP A 223 -22.82 24.27 -13.23
N LEU A 224 -21.93 25.22 -12.97
CA LEU A 224 -21.21 25.35 -11.71
C LEU A 224 -21.30 26.78 -11.20
N PRO A 225 -21.39 26.98 -9.87
CA PRO A 225 -21.36 28.32 -9.30
C PRO A 225 -20.01 29.00 -9.58
N PRO A 226 -19.89 30.34 -9.45
CA PRO A 226 -18.66 31.08 -9.75
C PRO A 226 -17.41 30.62 -8.97
N LYS A 227 -17.59 29.95 -7.82
CA LYS A 227 -16.53 29.38 -7.00
C LYS A 227 -16.93 27.95 -6.59
N PRO A 228 -16.79 26.97 -7.50
CA PRO A 228 -17.25 25.61 -7.22
C PRO A 228 -16.31 24.91 -6.24
N ARG A 229 -16.90 24.16 -5.31
CA ARG A 229 -16.22 23.25 -4.38
C ARG A 229 -16.22 21.87 -5.01
N ILE A 230 -15.07 21.44 -5.52
CA ILE A 230 -14.95 20.17 -6.25
C ILE A 230 -14.14 19.19 -5.41
N ALA A 231 -14.69 18.00 -5.18
CA ALA A 231 -13.93 16.88 -4.64
C ALA A 231 -13.10 16.21 -5.76
N LEU A 232 -11.87 15.81 -5.46
CA LEU A 232 -11.04 15.03 -6.37
C LEU A 232 -10.92 13.60 -5.84
N VAL A 233 -11.20 12.61 -6.69
CA VAL A 233 -10.91 11.20 -6.42
C VAL A 233 -9.96 10.69 -7.49
N GLY A 234 -8.77 10.33 -7.06
CA GLY A 234 -7.70 9.86 -7.94
C GLY A 234 -6.73 8.94 -7.21
N THR A 235 -5.77 8.46 -7.97
CA THR A 235 -4.59 7.78 -7.44
C THR A 235 -3.63 8.78 -6.81
N PRO A 236 -2.67 8.36 -5.96
CA PRO A 236 -1.80 9.30 -5.24
C PRO A 236 -0.96 10.27 -6.09
N CYS A 237 -0.83 10.03 -7.39
CA CYS A 237 -0.10 10.90 -8.31
C CYS A 237 -0.98 11.93 -9.03
N GLU A 238 -2.30 11.92 -8.81
CA GLU A 238 -3.27 12.94 -9.25
C GLU A 238 -3.54 13.93 -8.10
#